data_AF-L2GPD8-F1
#
_entry.id   AF-L2GPD8-F1
#
_cell.length_a   1.000
_cell.length_b   1.000
_cell.length_c   1.000
_cell.angle_alpha   90.00
_cell.angle_beta   90.00
_cell.angle_gamma   90.00
#
_symmetry.space_group_name_H-M   'P 1'
#
loop_
_entity.id
_entity.type
_entity.pdbx_description
1 polymer ?
#
loop_
_entity_poly.entity_id
_entity_poly.type
_entity_poly.pdbx_seq_one_letter_code
_entity_poly.pdbx_strand_id
1 'polypeptide(L)'
;MLDEAERSVHDALCVLKRIKESPNCLYGGGCTETALALELSKFALEVKTKESEAIECFSRALLSIPKILADNCGFDGDEAKSLLKNDHAYRRTTYGVNVENGKTCCMREKGVIEGFEMKRRVIMAACETAQAILKIDGLVTCKPRERSHDHGCH
;
A
#
# COMPACT_ATOMS: atom_id res chain seq x y z
N MET A 1 7.61 26.43 2.35
CA MET A 1 6.72 26.13 3.49
C MET A 1 5.26 26.35 3.13
N LEU A 2 4.88 27.47 2.51
CA LEU A 2 3.49 27.69 2.05
C LEU A 2 3.02 26.65 1.03
N ASP A 3 3.85 26.33 0.02
CA ASP A 3 3.47 25.36 -1.03
C ASP A 3 3.20 23.94 -0.49
N GLU A 4 3.95 23.51 0.54
CA GLU A 4 3.76 22.19 1.15
C GLU A 4 2.50 22.15 2.03
N ALA A 5 2.21 23.25 2.73
CA ALA A 5 0.97 23.39 3.48
C ALA A 5 -0.24 23.37 2.54
N GLU A 6 -0.17 24.04 1.38
CA GLU A 6 -1.22 24.03 0.37
C GLU A 6 -1.46 22.62 -0.18
N ARG A 7 -0.39 21.88 -0.50
CA ARG A 7 -0.47 20.47 -0.94
C ARG A 7 -1.11 19.58 0.11
N SER A 8 -0.67 19.67 1.37
CA SER A 8 -1.22 18.86 2.46
C SER A 8 -2.72 19.10 2.68
N VAL A 9 -3.15 20.37 2.62
CA VAL A 9 -4.57 20.73 2.71
C VAL A 9 -5.34 20.20 1.49
N HIS A 10 -4.78 20.33 0.29
CA HIS A 10 -5.40 19.81 -0.92
C HIS A 10 -5.62 18.29 -0.86
N ASP A 11 -4.63 17.53 -0.37
CA ASP A 11 -4.73 16.07 -0.22
C ASP A 11 -5.83 15.69 0.78
N ALA A 12 -5.88 16.37 1.94
CA ALA A 12 -6.92 16.14 2.93
C ALA A 12 -8.33 16.41 2.38
N LEU A 13 -8.51 17.52 1.66
CA LEU A 13 -9.79 17.85 1.02
C LEU A 13 -10.18 16.85 -0.07
N CYS A 14 -9.21 16.38 -0.86
CA CYS A 14 -9.43 15.36 -1.88
C CYS A 14 -9.92 14.03 -1.28
N VAL A 15 -9.34 13.62 -0.14
CA VAL A 15 -9.79 12.42 0.58
C VAL A 15 -11.21 12.60 1.10
N LEU A 16 -11.51 13.72 1.76
CA LEU A 16 -12.85 14.00 2.29
C LEU A 16 -13.92 14.06 1.19
N LYS A 17 -13.59 14.66 0.04
CA LYS A 17 -14.49 14.68 -1.13
C LYS A 17 -14.83 13.27 -1.60
N ARG A 18 -13.82 12.39 -1.72
CA ARG A 18 -14.03 10.99 -2.14
C ARG A 18 -14.85 10.19 -1.12
N ILE A 19 -14.65 10.42 0.17
CA ILE A 19 -15.46 9.78 1.23
C ILE A 19 -16.92 10.25 1.16
N LYS A 20 -17.16 11.53 0.84
CA LYS A 20 -18.51 12.05 0.62
C LYS A 20 -19.22 11.39 -0.58
N GLU A 21 -18.48 11.14 -1.66
CA GLU A 21 -19.01 10.50 -2.88
C GLU A 21 -19.27 8.99 -2.66
N SER A 22 -18.40 8.32 -1.90
CA SER A 22 -18.50 6.90 -1.59
C SER A 22 -18.29 6.66 -0.08
N PRO A 23 -19.37 6.50 0.71
CA PRO A 23 -19.31 6.49 2.18
C PRO A 23 -18.75 5.20 2.80
N ASN A 24 -18.10 4.34 2.00
CA ASN A 24 -17.48 3.11 2.49
C ASN A 24 -16.09 3.41 3.05
N CYS A 25 -15.90 3.13 4.35
CA CYS A 25 -14.64 3.34 5.04
C CYS A 25 -14.04 2.01 5.52
N LEU A 26 -12.72 1.99 5.62
CA LEU A 26 -11.89 0.91 6.13
C LEU A 26 -11.01 1.44 7.27
N TYR A 27 -10.35 0.52 7.98
CA TYR A 27 -9.38 0.87 9.00
C TYR A 27 -7.98 0.99 8.39
N GLY A 28 -7.28 2.08 8.74
CA GLY A 28 -5.92 2.35 8.25
C GLY A 28 -4.83 1.61 9.05
N GLY A 29 -3.63 2.17 9.07
CA GLY A 29 -2.51 1.65 9.86
C GLY A 29 -2.07 0.23 9.47
N GLY A 30 -2.24 -0.17 8.21
CA GLY A 30 -1.90 -1.53 7.75
C GLY A 30 -2.92 -2.61 8.15
N CYS A 31 -4.05 -2.23 8.75
CA CYS A 31 -5.11 -3.15 9.14
C CYS A 31 -5.73 -3.85 7.92
N THR A 32 -6.10 -3.07 6.91
CA THR A 32 -6.72 -3.60 5.68
C THR A 32 -5.76 -4.55 4.94
N GLU A 33 -4.49 -4.17 4.83
CA GLU A 33 -3.44 -4.96 4.17
C GLU A 33 -3.28 -6.33 4.84
N THR A 34 -3.25 -6.33 6.18
CA THR A 34 -3.07 -7.55 6.97
C THR A 34 -4.27 -8.48 6.82
N ALA A 35 -5.49 -7.92 6.85
CA ALA A 35 -6.71 -8.70 6.65
C ALA A 35 -6.74 -9.36 5.26
N LEU A 36 -6.43 -8.59 4.22
CA LEU A 36 -6.33 -9.10 2.85
C LEU A 36 -5.24 -10.17 2.71
N ALA A 37 -4.07 -9.94 3.30
CA ALA A 37 -2.97 -10.90 3.27
C ALA A 37 -3.36 -12.26 3.89
N LEU A 38 -4.06 -12.25 5.02
CA LEU A 38 -4.50 -13.49 5.68
C LEU A 38 -5.56 -14.23 4.86
N GLU A 39 -6.53 -13.53 4.29
CA GLU A 39 -7.53 -14.16 3.42
C GLU A 39 -6.90 -14.73 2.14
N LEU A 40 -5.96 -14.01 1.53
CA LEU A 40 -5.21 -14.52 0.37
C LEU A 40 -4.33 -15.71 0.73
N SER A 41 -3.71 -15.74 1.91
CA SER A 41 -2.97 -16.91 2.38
C SER A 41 -3.85 -18.13 2.57
N LYS A 42 -5.09 -17.96 3.06
CA LYS A 42 -6.06 -19.06 3.15
C LYS A 42 -6.48 -19.53 1.76
N PHE A 43 -6.78 -18.60 0.87
CA PHE A 43 -7.16 -18.90 -0.51
C PHE A 43 -6.03 -19.64 -1.26
N ALA A 44 -4.76 -19.28 -1.03
CA ALA A 44 -3.62 -19.97 -1.61
C ALA A 44 -3.57 -21.47 -1.25
N LEU A 45 -4.04 -21.87 -0.05
CA LEU A 45 -4.10 -23.27 0.37
C LEU A 45 -5.19 -24.07 -0.36
N GLU A 46 -6.23 -23.40 -0.85
CA GLU A 46 -7.31 -24.03 -1.62
C GLU A 46 -6.90 -24.27 -3.08
N VAL A 47 -5.98 -23.46 -3.60
CA VAL A 47 -5.47 -23.54 -4.97
C VAL A 47 -4.37 -24.60 -5.08
N LYS A 48 -4.58 -25.60 -5.95
CA LYS A 48 -3.64 -26.73 -6.14
C LYS A 48 -2.63 -26.54 -7.28
N THR A 49 -2.73 -25.43 -8.01
CA THR A 49 -1.86 -25.11 -9.16
C THR A 49 -0.64 -24.31 -8.72
N LYS A 50 0.29 -24.05 -9.65
CA LYS A 50 1.44 -23.16 -9.42
C LYS A 50 1.04 -21.73 -9.05
N GLU A 51 -0.22 -21.37 -9.24
CA GLU A 51 -0.75 -20.05 -8.89
C GLU A 51 -0.83 -19.84 -7.37
N SER A 52 -0.86 -20.91 -6.56
CA SER A 52 -0.85 -20.81 -5.10
C SER A 52 0.38 -20.06 -4.58
N GLU A 53 1.56 -20.33 -5.14
CA GLU A 53 2.81 -19.65 -4.79
C GLU A 53 2.77 -18.16 -5.18
N ALA A 54 2.16 -17.82 -6.33
CA ALA A 54 1.99 -16.43 -6.75
C ALA A 54 1.03 -15.67 -5.81
N ILE A 55 -0.06 -16.31 -5.37
CA ILE A 55 -1.01 -15.74 -4.40
C ILE A 55 -0.32 -15.54 -3.04
N GLU A 56 0.49 -16.51 -2.59
CA GLU A 56 1.25 -16.38 -1.36
C GLU A 56 2.27 -15.23 -1.43
N CYS A 57 2.98 -15.09 -2.55
CA CYS A 57 3.87 -13.97 -2.81
C CYS A 57 3.13 -12.63 -2.74
N PHE A 58 1.93 -12.54 -3.31
CA PHE A 58 1.11 -11.33 -3.26
C PHE A 58 0.65 -11.00 -1.83
N SER A 59 0.24 -12.01 -1.05
CA SER A 59 -0.07 -11.85 0.38
C SER A 59 1.12 -11.30 1.16
N ARG A 60 2.32 -11.84 0.92
CA ARG A 60 3.56 -11.33 1.54
C ARG A 60 3.88 -9.90 1.12
N ALA A 61 3.61 -9.54 -0.13
CA ALA A 61 3.79 -8.17 -0.63
C ALA A 61 2.87 -7.18 0.10
N LEU A 62 1.60 -7.54 0.36
CA LEU A 62 0.70 -6.68 1.14
C LEU A 62 1.22 -6.43 2.56
N LEU A 63 1.80 -7.45 3.20
CA LEU A 63 2.40 -7.33 4.54
C LEU A 63 3.67 -6.46 4.57
N SER A 64 4.25 -6.10 3.42
CA SER A 64 5.36 -5.15 3.39
C SER A 64 4.92 -3.74 3.80
N ILE A 65 3.66 -3.36 3.54
CA ILE A 65 3.13 -2.03 3.86
C ILE A 65 3.13 -1.76 5.38
N PRO A 66 2.53 -2.59 6.25
CA PRO A 66 2.60 -2.38 7.69
C PRO A 66 4.03 -2.48 8.23
N LYS A 67 4.88 -3.32 7.63
CA LYS A 67 6.31 -3.41 8.00
C LYS A 67 7.01 -2.08 7.75
N ILE A 68 6.91 -1.55 6.53
CA ILE A 68 7.52 -0.28 6.13
C ILE A 68 6.97 0.87 6.98
N LEU A 69 5.68 0.85 7.32
CA LEU A 69 5.07 1.84 8.20
C LEU A 69 5.73 1.83 9.59
N ALA A 70 5.95 0.66 10.18
CA ALA A 70 6.63 0.52 11.47
C ALA A 70 8.11 0.90 11.39
N ASP A 71 8.82 0.45 10.36
CA ASP A 71 10.24 0.76 10.13
C ASP A 71 10.45 2.29 10.00
N ASN A 72 9.59 2.97 9.25
CA ASN A 72 9.64 4.43 9.08
C ASN A 72 9.39 5.20 10.39
N CYS A 73 8.68 4.60 11.34
CA CYS A 73 8.45 5.16 12.66
C CYS A 73 9.59 4.84 13.66
N GLY A 74 10.62 4.12 13.23
CA GLY A 74 11.77 3.74 14.07
C GLY A 74 11.51 2.52 14.96
N PHE A 75 10.49 1.72 14.67
CA PHE A 75 10.18 0.48 15.37
C PHE A 75 10.60 -0.75 14.55
N ASP A 76 10.63 -1.92 15.18
CA ASP A 76 10.91 -3.19 14.49
C ASP A 76 9.69 -3.61 13.65
N GLY A 77 9.76 -3.42 12.33
CA GLY A 77 8.68 -3.78 11.43
C GLY A 77 8.44 -5.28 11.28
N ASP A 78 9.42 -6.15 11.59
CA ASP A 78 9.20 -7.60 11.60
C ASP A 78 8.43 -8.04 12.85
N GLU A 79 8.70 -7.42 14.00
CA GLU A 79 7.91 -7.61 15.22
C GLU A 79 6.47 -7.10 15.01
N ALA A 80 6.30 -5.87 14.52
CA ALA A 80 4.98 -5.26 14.28
C ALA A 80 4.12 -6.09 13.30
N LYS A 81 4.73 -6.57 12.21
CA LYS A 81 4.08 -7.46 11.24
C LYS A 81 3.63 -8.78 11.89
N SER A 82 4.46 -9.36 12.75
CA SER A 82 4.16 -10.62 13.42
C SER A 82 3.01 -10.47 14.43
N LEU A 83 3.03 -9.40 15.23
CA LEU A 83 1.96 -9.03 16.15
C LEU A 83 0.64 -8.80 15.41
N LEU A 84 0.66 -8.06 14.29
CA LEU A 84 -0.54 -7.80 13.50
C LEU A 84 -1.17 -9.07 12.94
N LYS A 85 -0.36 -9.97 12.37
CA LYS A 85 -0.86 -11.26 11.87
C LYS A 85 -1.53 -12.06 12.98
N ASN A 86 -0.92 -12.06 14.17
CA ASN A 86 -1.44 -12.75 15.34
C ASN A 86 -2.80 -12.16 15.78
N ASP A 87 -2.89 -10.84 15.94
CA ASP A 87 -4.15 -10.17 16.31
C ASP A 87 -5.28 -10.44 15.32
N HIS A 88 -4.99 -10.35 14.02
CA HIS A 88 -5.99 -10.62 12.98
C HIS A 88 -6.40 -12.10 12.92
N ALA A 89 -5.50 -13.03 13.23
CA ALA A 89 -5.84 -14.45 13.38
C ALA A 89 -6.84 -14.68 14.51
N TYR A 90 -6.77 -13.89 15.60
CA TYR A 90 -7.76 -13.87 16.69
C TYR A 90 -9.00 -13.00 16.40
N ARG A 91 -9.34 -12.78 15.12
CA ARG A 91 -10.51 -12.01 14.65
C ARG A 91 -10.51 -10.53 15.07
N ARG A 92 -9.36 -9.95 15.42
CA ARG A 92 -9.23 -8.51 15.69
C ARG A 92 -9.01 -7.75 14.39
N THR A 93 -10.01 -7.76 13.51
CA THR A 93 -9.95 -7.19 12.15
C THR A 93 -9.92 -5.66 12.09
N THR A 94 -9.90 -4.98 13.24
CA THR A 94 -9.79 -3.53 13.38
C THR A 94 -8.41 -3.07 13.84
N TYR A 95 -7.47 -3.99 14.04
CA TYR A 95 -6.16 -3.68 14.60
C TYR A 95 -5.15 -3.28 13.52
N GLY A 96 -4.37 -2.24 13.79
CA GLY A 96 -3.31 -1.74 12.91
C GLY A 96 -2.04 -1.40 13.70
N VAL A 97 -0.99 -0.99 13.00
CA VAL A 97 0.25 -0.45 13.59
C VAL A 97 -0.05 0.90 14.22
N ASN A 98 0.27 1.06 15.49
CA ASN A 98 0.32 2.36 16.13
C ASN A 98 1.69 3.01 15.94
N VAL A 99 1.72 4.09 15.16
CA VAL A 99 2.93 4.86 14.86
C VAL A 99 3.53 5.60 16.07
N GLU A 100 2.79 5.71 17.19
CA GLU A 100 3.29 6.39 18.39
C GLU A 100 4.12 5.48 19.30
N ASN A 101 3.82 4.18 19.32
CA ASN A 101 4.42 3.23 20.27
C ASN A 101 4.90 1.91 19.66
N GLY A 102 4.76 1.74 18.34
CA GLY A 102 5.20 0.55 17.60
C GLY A 102 4.38 -0.71 17.84
N LYS A 103 3.35 -0.65 18.69
CA LYS A 103 2.50 -1.81 19.03
C LYS A 103 1.24 -1.84 18.17
N THR A 104 0.51 -2.94 18.23
CA THR A 104 -0.80 -3.05 17.61
C THR A 104 -1.87 -2.40 18.48
N CYS A 105 -2.82 -1.68 17.87
CA CYS A 105 -3.97 -1.13 18.58
C CYS A 105 -5.21 -1.07 17.70
N CYS A 106 -6.37 -0.87 18.32
CA CYS A 106 -7.65 -0.76 17.63
C CYS A 106 -7.72 0.58 16.86
N MET A 107 -7.65 0.52 15.52
CA MET A 107 -7.71 1.70 14.65
C MET A 107 -9.07 2.40 14.71
N ARG A 108 -10.14 1.67 15.06
CA ARG A 108 -11.46 2.26 15.30
C ARG A 108 -11.42 3.24 16.47
N GLU A 109 -10.81 2.84 17.58
CA GLU A 109 -10.73 3.68 18.80
C GLU A 109 -9.79 4.86 18.60
N LYS A 110 -8.71 4.68 17.83
CA LYS A 110 -7.80 5.76 17.43
C LYS A 110 -8.39 6.69 16.35
N GLY A 111 -9.53 6.34 15.76
CA GLY A 111 -10.17 7.15 14.70
C GLY A 111 -9.41 7.14 13.36
N VAL A 112 -8.54 6.15 13.12
CA VAL A 112 -7.75 6.05 11.90
C VAL A 112 -8.55 5.30 10.84
N ILE A 113 -9.16 6.06 9.94
CA ILE A 113 -10.01 5.56 8.86
C ILE A 113 -9.45 5.93 7.49
N GLU A 114 -9.67 5.05 6.52
CA GLU A 114 -9.32 5.26 5.12
C GLU A 114 -10.54 5.02 4.23
N GLY A 115 -10.59 5.69 3.08
CA GLY A 115 -11.67 5.47 2.11
C GLY A 115 -11.48 4.15 1.36
N PHE A 116 -12.55 3.34 1.28
CA PHE A 116 -12.53 2.06 0.55
C PHE A 116 -12.09 2.23 -0.91
N GLU A 117 -12.67 3.20 -1.61
CA GLU A 117 -12.37 3.45 -3.03
C GLU A 117 -10.92 3.87 -3.25
N MET A 118 -10.33 4.61 -2.31
CA MET A 118 -8.92 4.97 -2.39
C MET A 118 -8.07 3.71 -2.32
N LYS A 119 -8.33 2.84 -1.34
CA LYS A 119 -7.57 1.59 -1.15
C LYS A 119 -7.69 0.64 -2.34
N ARG A 120 -8.91 0.47 -2.84
CA ARG A 120 -9.20 -0.32 -4.04
C ARG A 120 -8.39 0.17 -5.24
N ARG A 121 -8.40 1.49 -5.50
CA ARG A 121 -7.67 2.09 -6.62
C ARG A 121 -6.16 1.90 -6.49
N VAL A 122 -5.60 2.06 -5.29
CA VAL A 122 -4.17 1.86 -5.05
C VAL A 122 -3.75 0.43 -5.36
N ILE A 123 -4.49 -0.56 -4.88
CA ILE A 123 -4.18 -1.98 -5.13
C ILE A 123 -4.30 -2.29 -6.62
N MET A 124 -5.39 -1.85 -7.27
CA MET A 124 -5.61 -2.07 -8.70
C MET A 124 -4.49 -1.47 -9.56
N ALA A 125 -4.13 -0.20 -9.31
CA ALA A 125 -3.07 0.48 -10.05
C ALA A 125 -1.70 -0.19 -9.85
N ALA A 126 -1.40 -0.64 -8.63
CA ALA A 126 -0.18 -1.38 -8.34
C ALA A 126 -0.14 -2.73 -9.11
N CYS A 127 -1.25 -3.46 -9.14
CA CYS A 127 -1.36 -4.71 -9.90
C CYS A 127 -1.20 -4.49 -11.42
N GLU A 128 -1.86 -3.48 -11.98
CA GLU A 128 -1.74 -3.12 -13.40
C GLU A 128 -0.29 -2.77 -13.77
N THR A 129 0.37 -1.99 -12.92
CA THR A 129 1.78 -1.62 -13.10
C THR A 129 2.70 -2.83 -13.02
N ALA A 130 2.50 -3.71 -12.03
CA ALA A 130 3.28 -4.94 -11.90
C ALA A 130 3.10 -5.85 -13.12
N GLN A 131 1.87 -6.01 -13.61
CA GLN A 131 1.59 -6.78 -14.83
C GLN A 131 2.25 -6.16 -16.06
N ALA A 132 2.25 -4.83 -16.20
CA ALA A 132 2.91 -4.15 -17.31
C ALA A 132 4.42 -4.42 -17.30
N ILE A 133 5.06 -4.35 -16.13
CA ILE A 133 6.50 -4.61 -15.98
C ILE A 133 6.83 -6.09 -16.25
N LEU A 134 6.08 -7.03 -15.68
CA LEU A 134 6.32 -8.47 -15.84
C LEU A 134 6.16 -8.96 -17.29
N LYS A 135 5.42 -8.24 -18.13
CA LYS A 135 5.23 -8.55 -19.55
C LYS A 135 6.39 -8.08 -20.44
N ILE A 136 7.31 -7.28 -19.93
CA ILE A 136 8.45 -6.78 -20.71
C ILE A 136 9.47 -7.91 -20.87
N ASP A 137 9.63 -8.40 -22.10
CA ASP A 137 10.62 -9.43 -22.45
C ASP A 137 11.96 -8.83 -22.96
N GLY A 138 11.94 -7.56 -23.38
CA GLY A 138 13.13 -6.88 -23.87
C GLY A 138 13.02 -5.36 -23.84
N LEU A 139 14.15 -4.70 -23.61
CA LEU A 139 14.26 -3.25 -23.58
C LEU A 139 15.24 -2.79 -24.66
N VAL A 140 14.74 -2.04 -25.64
CA VAL A 140 15.54 -1.43 -26.70
C VAL A 140 15.68 0.07 -26.39
N THR A 141 16.90 0.52 -26.08
CA THR A 141 17.19 1.93 -25.90
C THR A 141 17.64 2.56 -27.21
N CYS A 142 16.95 3.63 -27.64
CA CYS A 142 17.44 4.46 -28.73
C CYS A 142 18.50 5.43 -28.20
N LYS A 143 19.53 5.74 -29.01
CA LYS A 143 20.48 6.80 -28.65
C LYS A 143 19.72 8.12 -28.47
N PRO A 144 19.93 8.85 -27.36
CA PRO A 144 19.33 10.16 -27.17
C PRO A 144 19.81 11.09 -28.29
N ARG A 145 18.91 11.93 -28.80
CA ARG A 145 19.24 12.91 -29.83
C ARG A 145 20.34 13.83 -29.30
N GLU A 146 21.48 13.84 -29.99
CA GLU A 146 22.54 14.81 -29.69
C GLU A 146 21.94 16.21 -29.87
N ARG A 147 21.99 17.00 -28.81
CA ARG A 147 21.63 18.42 -28.90
C ARG A 147 22.71 19.08 -29.75
N SER A 148 22.37 19.46 -30.98
CA SER A 148 23.21 20.39 -31.73
C SER A 148 23.31 21.66 -30.90
N HIS A 149 24.53 22.00 -30.46
CA HIS A 149 24.81 23.37 -30.05
C HIS A 149 24.48 24.24 -31.26
N ASP A 150 23.42 25.04 -31.16
CA ASP A 150 23.19 26.14 -32.09
C ASP A 150 24.46 27.00 -32.06
N HIS A 151 25.30 26.83 -33.08
CA HIS A 151 26.27 27.85 -33.43
C HIS A 151 25.44 29.02 -33.92
N GLY A 152 25.26 29.99 -33.01
CA GLY A 152 24.67 31.29 -33.31
C GLY A 152 25.34 31.83 -34.58
N CYS A 153 24.56 31.85 -35.66
CA CYS A 153 24.92 32.53 -36.88
C CYS A 153 24.35 33.95 -36.76
N HIS A 154 25.24 34.89 -36.45
CA HIS A 154 25.42 36.22 -37.07
C HIS A 154 26.07 37.20 -36.10
#